data_AF-A0A1E4XA72-F1
#
_entry.id   AF-A0A1E4XA72-F1
#
_cell.length_a   1.000
_cell.length_b   1.000
_cell.length_c   1.000
_cell.angle_alpha   90.00
_cell.angle_beta   90.00
_cell.angle_gamma   90.00
#
_symmetry.space_group_name_H-M   'P 1'
#
loop_
_entity.id
_entity.type
_entity.pdbx_description
1 polymer ?
#
loop_
_entity_poly.entity_id
_entity_poly.type
_entity_poly.pdbx_seq_one_letter_code
_entity_poly.pdbx_strand_id
1 'polypeptide(L)'
;MTNVVEEIFVKAVSELQKSGLFKIKRPHWYSLKRELSFSEILARSSWVEHYPKGVGISSDKDTYALVSFDRDLKPAWDYVSLERAIKICGVEKDFFHISQEDLDYEQKLESPY
;
A
#
# COMPACT_ATOMS: atom_id res chain seq x y z
N MET A 1 18.08 4.13 -7.62
CA MET A 1 17.37 3.19 -6.73
C MET A 1 15.95 3.70 -6.61
N THR A 2 14.98 3.02 -7.21
CA THR A 2 13.58 3.19 -6.86
C THR A 2 13.40 2.54 -5.49
N ASN A 3 12.97 3.29 -4.49
CA ASN A 3 12.68 2.69 -3.18
C ASN A 3 11.50 1.71 -3.37
N VAL A 4 11.46 0.57 -2.67
CA VAL A 4 10.34 -0.39 -2.66
C VAL A 4 8.99 0.32 -2.51
N VAL A 5 8.97 1.42 -1.76
CA VAL A 5 7.81 2.30 -1.61
C VAL A 5 7.29 2.86 -2.94
N GLU A 6 8.19 3.29 -3.83
CA GLU A 6 7.82 3.80 -5.16
C GLU A 6 7.28 2.68 -6.06
N GLU A 7 7.78 1.45 -5.93
CA GLU A 7 7.29 0.30 -6.71
C GLU A 7 5.89 -0.13 -6.26
N ILE A 8 5.67 -0.23 -4.95
CA ILE A 8 4.35 -0.49 -4.36
C ILE A 8 3.35 0.58 -4.81
N PHE A 9 3.77 1.85 -4.78
CA PHE A 9 2.96 2.97 -5.25
C PHE A 9 2.55 2.83 -6.72
N VAL A 10 3.51 2.62 -7.63
CA VAL A 10 3.20 2.48 -9.07
C VAL A 10 2.24 1.32 -9.30
N LYS A 11 2.42 0.21 -8.57
CA LYS A 11 1.57 -0.96 -8.68
C LYS A 11 0.15 -0.69 -8.19
N ALA A 12 -0.01 -0.09 -7.01
CA ALA A 12 -1.32 0.24 -6.45
C ALA A 12 -2.12 1.19 -7.36
N VAL A 13 -1.46 2.23 -7.88
CA VAL A 13 -2.09 3.18 -8.81
C VAL A 13 -2.49 2.50 -10.12
N SER A 14 -1.66 1.59 -10.64
CA SER A 14 -1.98 0.81 -11.83
C SER A 14 -3.22 -0.07 -11.62
N GLU A 15 -3.35 -0.74 -10.48
CA GLU A 15 -4.53 -1.59 -10.18
C GLU A 15 -5.81 -0.76 -10.01
N LEU A 16 -5.74 0.41 -9.35
CA LEU A 16 -6.88 1.33 -9.25
C LEU A 16 -7.32 1.88 -10.61
N GLN A 17 -6.37 2.06 -11.54
CA GLN A 17 -6.70 2.43 -12.92
C GLN A 17 -7.39 1.28 -13.66
N LYS A 18 -6.90 0.04 -13.51
CA LYS A 18 -7.51 -1.16 -14.13
C LYS A 18 -8.93 -1.40 -13.64
N SER A 19 -9.23 -1.12 -12.37
CA SER A 19 -10.58 -1.24 -11.80
C SER A 19 -11.53 -0.11 -12.25
N GLY A 20 -11.04 0.89 -12.99
CA GLY A 20 -11.84 1.99 -13.51
C GLY A 20 -12.19 3.06 -12.48
N LEU A 21 -11.60 3.01 -11.27
CA LEU A 21 -11.82 4.00 -10.21
C LEU A 21 -11.35 5.40 -10.63
N PHE A 22 -10.36 5.51 -11.50
CA PHE A 22 -9.99 6.74 -12.20
C PHE A 22 -9.30 6.43 -13.54
N LYS A 23 -9.27 7.41 -14.45
CA LYS A 23 -8.63 7.29 -15.77
C LYS A 23 -7.44 8.25 -15.90
N ILE A 24 -6.24 7.70 -16.05
CA ILE A 24 -5.01 8.44 -16.41
C ILE A 24 -4.85 8.38 -17.92
N LYS A 25 -4.64 9.52 -18.58
CA LYS A 25 -4.71 9.62 -20.06
C LYS A 25 -3.50 9.00 -20.76
N ARG A 26 -2.41 8.73 -20.05
CA ARG A 26 -1.18 8.12 -20.61
C ARG A 26 -0.57 7.13 -19.61
N PRO A 27 -0.73 5.81 -19.79
CA PRO A 27 -0.34 4.79 -18.82
C PRO A 27 1.14 4.45 -18.97
N HIS A 28 2.01 5.40 -18.70
CA HIS A 28 3.44 5.14 -18.64
C HIS A 28 3.95 5.50 -17.26
N TRP A 29 4.93 4.76 -16.73
CA TRP A 29 5.43 4.93 -15.36
C TRP A 29 5.86 6.39 -15.07
N TYR A 30 6.40 7.10 -16.07
CA TYR A 30 6.74 8.53 -15.98
C TYR A 30 5.53 9.47 -16.08
N SER A 31 4.45 9.05 -16.72
CA SER A 31 3.19 9.80 -16.81
C SER A 31 2.37 9.65 -15.53
N LEU A 32 2.42 8.47 -14.87
CA LEU A 32 1.84 8.26 -13.54
C LEU A 32 2.46 9.22 -12.52
N LYS A 33 3.79 9.34 -12.50
CA LYS A 33 4.51 10.34 -11.68
C LYS A 33 4.13 11.81 -11.98
N ARG A 34 3.61 12.09 -13.18
CA ARG A 34 3.25 13.44 -13.65
C ARG A 34 1.77 13.79 -13.46
N GLU A 35 0.86 12.83 -13.59
CA GLU A 35 -0.60 13.04 -13.49
C GLU A 35 -1.12 12.90 -12.05
N LEU A 36 -0.43 12.13 -11.20
CA LEU A 36 -0.65 12.09 -9.75
C LEU A 36 0.73 12.11 -9.07
N SER A 37 1.09 13.23 -8.45
CA SER A 37 2.30 13.24 -7.63
C SER A 37 2.11 12.27 -6.45
N PHE A 38 3.17 11.57 -6.06
CA PHE A 38 3.16 10.70 -4.88
C PHE A 38 2.55 11.41 -3.66
N SER A 39 2.85 12.70 -3.51
CA SER A 39 2.32 13.58 -2.48
C SER A 39 0.79 13.77 -2.53
N GLU A 40 0.16 13.85 -3.71
CA GLU A 40 -1.30 14.00 -3.83
C GLU A 40 -2.06 12.73 -3.46
N ILE A 41 -1.51 11.57 -3.81
CA ILE A 41 -2.09 10.29 -3.39
C ILE A 41 -1.88 10.10 -1.90
N LEU A 42 -0.67 10.35 -1.37
CA LEU A 42 -0.43 10.33 0.07
C LEU A 42 -1.39 11.24 0.83
N ALA A 43 -1.69 12.43 0.31
CA ALA A 43 -2.66 13.34 0.92
C ALA A 43 -4.11 12.82 0.94
N ARG A 44 -4.43 11.79 0.14
CA ARG A 44 -5.77 11.21 -0.02
C ARG A 44 -5.85 9.73 0.38
N SER A 45 -4.75 9.13 0.79
CA SER A 45 -4.64 7.71 1.11
C SER A 45 -4.08 7.52 2.51
N SER A 46 -4.49 6.46 3.19
CA SER A 46 -3.80 5.98 4.39
C SER A 46 -2.97 4.76 4.04
N TRP A 47 -1.69 4.76 4.41
CA TRP A 47 -0.85 3.57 4.31
C TRP A 47 -0.87 2.86 5.66
N VAL A 48 -1.29 1.60 5.65
CA VAL A 48 -1.22 0.73 6.83
C VAL A 48 -0.41 -0.51 6.49
N GLU A 49 0.56 -0.83 7.34
CA GLU A 49 1.28 -2.10 7.28
C GLU A 49 0.76 -3.04 8.35
N HIS A 50 0.39 -4.25 7.94
CA HIS A 50 0.01 -5.33 8.83
C HIS A 50 1.17 -6.34 8.91
N TYR A 51 1.62 -6.59 10.13
CA TYR A 51 2.62 -7.58 10.44
C TYR A 51 1.96 -8.75 11.17
N PRO A 52 2.02 -9.97 10.59
CA PRO A 52 1.52 -11.16 11.24
C PRO A 52 2.20 -11.41 12.58
N LYS A 53 1.50 -12.06 13.52
CA LYS A 53 2.12 -12.57 14.76
C LYS A 53 3.47 -13.26 14.50
N GLY A 54 4.48 -12.88 15.28
CA GLY A 54 5.84 -13.40 15.13
C GLY A 54 6.70 -12.61 14.14
N VAL A 55 6.10 -11.65 13.44
CA VAL A 55 6.74 -10.70 12.53
C VAL A 55 6.50 -9.27 13.08
N GLY A 56 7.51 -8.39 13.00
CA GLY A 56 7.41 -7.02 13.50
C GLY A 56 7.83 -6.87 14.97
N ILE A 57 7.09 -6.06 15.75
CA ILE A 57 7.46 -5.69 17.13
C ILE A 57 6.97 -6.71 18.18
N SER A 58 5.86 -7.39 17.92
CA SER A 58 5.28 -8.39 18.83
C SER A 58 5.49 -9.80 18.30
N SER A 59 5.97 -10.69 19.17
CA SER A 59 6.10 -12.12 18.86
C SER A 59 4.80 -12.89 19.07
N ASP A 60 3.85 -12.33 19.81
CA ASP A 60 2.66 -13.02 20.30
C ASP A 60 1.34 -12.57 19.65
N LYS A 61 1.33 -11.43 18.94
CA LYS A 61 0.14 -10.81 18.34
C LYS A 61 0.45 -10.14 17.00
N ASP A 62 -0.58 -9.95 16.18
CA ASP A 62 -0.49 -9.10 14.99
C ASP A 62 -0.17 -7.65 15.39
N THR A 63 0.67 -6.99 14.59
CA THR A 63 1.04 -5.59 14.79
C THR A 63 0.64 -4.78 13.56
N TYR A 64 0.12 -3.58 13.76
CA TYR A 64 -0.25 -2.66 12.69
C TYR A 64 0.58 -1.39 12.80
N ALA A 65 0.98 -0.81 11.68
CA ALA A 65 1.67 0.47 11.63
C ALA A 65 0.96 1.41 10.66
N LEU A 66 0.63 2.62 11.12
CA LEU A 66 0.24 3.71 10.24
C LEU A 66 1.50 4.37 9.71
N VAL A 67 1.68 4.36 8.40
CA VAL A 67 2.88 4.91 7.75
C VAL A 67 2.58 6.34 7.32
N SER A 68 3.34 7.27 7.88
CA SER A 68 3.36 8.67 7.48
C SER A 68 4.65 9.00 6.76
N PHE A 69 4.64 10.08 5.97
CA PHE A 69 5.81 10.50 5.22
C PHE A 69 6.15 11.94 5.58
N ASP A 70 7.43 12.21 5.79
CA ASP A 70 7.91 13.58 5.98
C ASP A 70 8.02 14.35 4.65
N ARG A 71 8.51 15.59 4.72
CA ARG A 71 8.66 16.46 3.53
C ARG A 71 9.65 15.91 2.50
N ASP A 72 10.55 15.03 2.91
CA ASP A 72 11.53 14.35 2.05
C ASP A 72 11.03 12.98 1.57
N LEU A 73 9.75 12.65 1.83
CA LEU A 73 9.14 11.35 1.55
C LEU A 73 9.82 10.18 2.29
N LYS A 74 10.41 10.46 3.47
CA LYS A 74 10.91 9.40 4.34
C LYS A 74 9.77 8.82 5.15
N PRO A 75 9.59 7.49 5.14
CA PRO A 75 8.54 6.84 5.91
C PRO A 75 8.84 6.91 7.42
N ALA A 76 7.79 7.08 8.20
CA ALA A 76 7.77 6.96 9.64
C ALA A 76 6.58 6.08 10.06
N TRP A 77 6.88 5.06 10.88
CA TRP A 77 5.91 4.06 11.33
C TRP A 77 5.38 4.40 12.72
N ASP A 78 4.07 4.60 12.84
CA ASP A 78 3.37 4.70 14.12
C ASP A 78 2.65 3.37 14.41
N TYR A 79 3.20 2.58 15.32
CA TYR A 79 2.65 1.27 15.66
C TYR A 79 1.41 1.40 16.54
N VAL A 80 0.31 0.83 16.10
CA VAL A 80 -1.02 0.97 16.70
C VAL A 80 -1.74 -0.38 16.82
N SER A 81 -2.78 -0.44 17.65
CA SER A 81 -3.68 -1.59 17.68
C SER A 81 -4.61 -1.60 16.46
N LEU A 82 -5.19 -2.76 16.14
CA LEU A 82 -6.16 -2.91 15.06
C LEU A 82 -7.36 -1.97 15.25
N GLU A 83 -7.89 -1.84 16.47
CA GLU A 83 -9.03 -0.97 16.76
C GLU A 83 -8.73 0.50 16.43
N ARG A 84 -7.49 0.94 16.71
CA ARG A 84 -7.05 2.29 16.41
C ARG A 84 -6.84 2.49 14.91
N ALA A 85 -6.27 1.52 14.20
CA ALA A 85 -6.12 1.57 12.74
C ALA A 85 -7.49 1.65 12.04
N ILE A 86 -8.46 0.82 12.44
CA ILE A 86 -9.86 0.84 11.99
C ILE A 86 -10.47 2.23 12.16
N LYS A 87 -10.37 2.77 13.38
CA LYS A 87 -10.96 4.08 13.71
C LYS A 87 -10.37 5.22 12.88
N ILE A 88 -9.05 5.20 12.64
CA ILE A 88 -8.36 6.26 11.89
C ILE A 88 -8.65 6.15 10.39
N CYS A 89 -8.65 4.93 9.84
CA CYS A 89 -8.89 4.71 8.41
C CYS A 89 -10.37 4.78 8.04
N GLY A 90 -11.28 4.64 9.01
CA GLY A 90 -12.73 4.70 8.76
C GLY A 90 -13.25 3.51 7.93
N VAL A 91 -12.63 2.35 8.07
CA VAL A 91 -12.98 1.11 7.33
C VAL A 91 -13.48 0.03 8.28
N GLU A 92 -14.16 -0.98 7.76
CA GLU A 92 -14.59 -2.14 8.54
C GLU A 92 -13.40 -3.03 8.92
N LYS A 93 -13.56 -3.84 9.97
CA LYS A 93 -12.48 -4.71 10.47
C LYS A 93 -11.97 -5.67 9.40
N ASP A 94 -12.88 -6.23 8.60
CA ASP A 94 -12.57 -7.23 7.58
C ASP A 94 -11.73 -6.65 6.43
N PHE A 95 -11.69 -5.31 6.28
CA PHE A 95 -10.81 -4.65 5.33
C PHE A 95 -9.33 -4.91 5.60
N PHE A 96 -8.94 -5.12 6.87
CA PHE A 96 -7.57 -5.45 7.24
C PHE A 96 -7.26 -6.95 7.15
N HIS A 97 -8.25 -7.78 6.81
CA HIS A 97 -8.03 -9.20 6.62
C HIS A 97 -7.46 -9.44 5.22
N ILE A 98 -6.15 -9.67 5.16
CA ILE A 98 -5.48 -10.10 3.94
C ILE A 98 -5.27 -11.61 4.04
N SER A 99 -5.84 -12.36 3.10
CA SER A 99 -5.65 -13.82 3.06
C SER A 99 -4.25 -14.15 2.53
N GLN A 100 -3.77 -15.38 2.79
CA GLN A 100 -2.50 -15.82 2.21
C GLN A 100 -2.55 -15.83 0.67
N GLU A 101 -3.71 -16.12 0.09
CA GLU A 101 -3.93 -16.07 -1.37
C GLU A 101 -3.75 -14.66 -1.93
N ASP A 102 -4.14 -13.62 -1.17
CA ASP A 102 -3.91 -12.22 -1.55
C ASP A 102 -2.42 -11.83 -1.51
N LEU A 103 -1.64 -12.52 -0.67
CA LEU A 103 -0.19 -12.33 -0.53
C LEU A 103 0.62 -13.16 -1.53
N ASP A 104 0.10 -14.31 -1.94
CA ASP A 104 0.73 -15.23 -2.89
C ASP A 104 0.69 -14.63 -4.30
N TYR A 105 1.63 -13.72 -4.53
CA TYR A 105 1.92 -13.18 -5.84
C TYR A 105 2.65 -14.25 -6.67
N GLU A 106 1.92 -15.17 -7.28
CA GLU A 106 2.47 -15.90 -8.41
C GLU A 106 2.82 -14.86 -9.48
N GLN A 107 4.11 -14.72 -9.79
CA GLN A 107 4.49 -14.22 -11.10
C GLN A 107 3.83 -15.15 -12.11
N LYS A 108 2.68 -14.76 -12.65
CA LYS A 108 2.28 -15.18 -13.99
C LYS A 108 3.32 -14.59 -14.93
N LEU A 109 4.50 -15.22 -14.96
CA LEU A 109 5.35 -15.27 -16.13
C LEU A 109 4.44 -15.83 -17.21
N GLU A 110 3.98 -14.96 -18.10
CA GLU A 110 3.60 -15.40 -19.44
C GLU A 110 4.81 -16.17 -19.98
N SER A 111 4.76 -17.50 -19.90
CA SER A 111 5.70 -18.38 -20.58
C SER A 111 5.36 -18.29 -22.07
N PRO A 112 6.23 -17.72 -22.93
CA PRO A 112 5.95 -17.64 -24.34
C PRO A 112 6.54 -18.88 -25.00
N TYR A 113 5.93 -20.05 -24.80
CA TYR A 113 6.17 -21.24 -25.64
C TYR A 113 4.92 -22.12 -25.70
#